data_AF-A0A1T5BFP0-F1
#
_entry.id   AF-A0A1T5BFP0-F1
#
_cell.length_a   1.000
_cell.length_b   1.000
_cell.length_c   1.000
_cell.angle_alpha   90.00
_cell.angle_beta   90.00
_cell.angle_gamma   90.00
#
_symmetry.space_group_name_H-M   'P 1'
#
loop_
_entity.id
_entity.type
_entity.pdbx_description
1 polymer ?
#
loop_
_entity_poly.entity_id
_entity_poly.type
_entity_poly.pdbx_seq_one_letter_code
_entity_poly.pdbx_strand_id
1 'polypeptide(L)'
;MKMNRTVSFTSLIVLLLISAGCTVGKRDRSSWVQNAETVLKDQVLKQAQWALGQKPLTVTAAFSARSAGGKHDFYSEGDYWWPNPANPSGPYIQRDGLSNPDNFSDHRLAMIRFGTIIGSLASAYKITGDEKYARHAVVHLKAWFLDTDTRMNPNLNYAQAIKGVTTGRGVGIIDTVHLMEVAQGALVLRSAIDKTVYSAIQHWFSEYIVWLTTSKNGLDEKQAKNNHATCWVMQVASFAKFTANEQVMADCRERYKTVLLPNQMAADGSFPLELARTKPYGYSIFNLDAMAAICQILSVDSDKLWTYETTDGRSIKKGIEYLYPYLKNKAAWPFKQDVMYWNSWPVAQPALLFGARAFANADWFNTWKNLDHNPTEAEVVRNMPIRNPLIWF
;
A
#
# COMPACT_ATOMS: atom_id res chain seq x y z
N MET A 1 26.25 22.49 -87.70
CA MET A 1 26.41 23.78 -87.00
C MET A 1 25.96 23.59 -85.56
N LYS A 2 26.78 24.04 -84.60
CA LYS A 2 26.87 23.57 -83.20
C LYS A 2 25.56 23.60 -82.40
N MET A 3 25.24 22.49 -81.72
CA MET A 3 24.28 22.41 -80.63
C MET A 3 24.97 22.80 -79.31
N ASN A 4 24.53 23.90 -78.70
CA ASN A 4 24.91 24.28 -77.34
C ASN A 4 24.13 23.45 -76.33
N ARG A 5 24.83 22.72 -75.47
CA ARG A 5 24.29 22.23 -74.19
C ARG A 5 25.19 22.73 -73.07
N THR A 6 24.75 23.80 -72.43
CA THR A 6 25.12 24.20 -71.08
C THR A 6 24.28 23.37 -70.11
N VAL A 7 24.91 22.56 -69.24
CA VAL A 7 24.27 22.04 -68.04
C VAL A 7 25.21 22.25 -66.86
N SER A 8 24.63 22.89 -65.86
CA SER A 8 25.22 23.45 -64.65
C SER A 8 25.67 22.37 -63.66
N PHE A 9 26.83 22.59 -63.04
CA PHE A 9 27.27 21.89 -61.83
C PHE A 9 26.35 22.28 -60.67
N THR A 10 25.65 21.31 -60.08
CA THR A 10 24.99 21.50 -58.77
C THR A 10 25.62 20.53 -57.78
N SER A 11 26.38 21.09 -56.84
CA SER A 11 26.99 20.39 -55.71
C SER A 11 25.91 19.88 -54.77
N LEU A 12 25.86 18.57 -54.54
CA LEU A 12 24.99 17.95 -53.54
C LEU A 12 25.75 17.90 -52.19
N ILE A 13 25.46 18.85 -51.30
CA ILE A 13 25.89 18.79 -49.91
C ILE A 13 24.90 17.89 -49.16
N VAL A 14 25.36 16.70 -48.75
CA VAL A 14 24.62 15.80 -47.86
C VAL A 14 24.89 16.26 -46.42
N LEU A 15 23.91 16.92 -45.80
CA LEU A 15 23.90 17.15 -44.35
C LEU A 15 23.43 15.86 -43.65
N LEU A 16 24.37 15.15 -43.02
CA LEU A 16 24.08 14.11 -42.03
C LEU A 16 23.69 14.79 -40.71
N LEU A 17 22.39 14.91 -40.46
CA LEU A 17 21.85 15.23 -39.14
C LEU A 17 21.87 13.96 -38.27
N ILE A 18 22.89 13.83 -37.43
CA ILE A 18 22.90 12.87 -36.33
C ILE A 18 21.97 13.41 -35.25
N SER A 19 20.73 12.92 -35.21
CA SER A 19 19.85 13.08 -34.07
C SER A 19 20.34 12.17 -32.94
N ALA A 20 21.17 12.70 -32.05
CA ALA A 20 21.43 12.10 -30.75
C ALA A 20 20.15 12.20 -29.90
N GLY A 21 19.21 11.29 -30.14
CA GLY A 21 18.03 11.12 -29.31
C GLY A 21 18.45 10.58 -27.95
N CYS A 22 18.25 11.36 -26.89
CA CYS A 22 18.30 10.92 -25.50
C CYS A 22 17.34 9.74 -25.28
N THR A 23 17.85 8.52 -25.36
CA THR A 23 17.12 7.27 -25.08
C THR A 23 17.36 6.75 -23.65
N VAL A 24 18.11 7.50 -22.83
CA VAL A 24 18.52 7.11 -21.48
C VAL A 24 17.33 7.01 -20.49
N GLY A 25 16.17 7.60 -20.77
CA GLY A 25 15.05 7.64 -19.81
C GLY A 25 14.10 6.43 -19.76
N LYS A 26 13.99 5.64 -20.83
CA LYS A 26 13.00 4.52 -20.90
C LYS A 26 13.61 3.14 -20.69
N ARG A 27 14.80 2.87 -21.22
CA ARG A 27 15.49 1.57 -21.04
C ARG A 27 15.93 1.32 -19.61
N ASP A 28 16.26 2.38 -18.87
CA ASP A 28 16.77 2.26 -17.50
C ASP A 28 15.67 2.13 -16.44
N ARG A 29 14.41 2.51 -16.74
CA ARG A 29 13.28 2.29 -15.82
C ARG A 29 12.68 0.89 -15.93
N SER A 30 12.77 0.24 -17.10
CA SER A 30 12.33 -1.14 -17.30
C SER A 30 13.25 -2.15 -16.63
N SER A 31 14.55 -1.82 -16.45
CA SER A 31 15.53 -2.71 -15.82
C SER A 31 15.20 -2.96 -14.34
N TRP A 32 14.78 -1.95 -13.58
CA TRP A 32 14.42 -2.10 -12.16
C TRP A 32 13.26 -3.07 -11.93
N VAL A 33 12.22 -3.01 -12.76
CA VAL A 33 11.06 -3.89 -12.64
C VAL A 33 11.45 -5.33 -12.97
N GLN A 34 12.23 -5.54 -14.03
CA GLN A 34 12.75 -6.86 -14.41
C GLN A 34 13.68 -7.44 -13.33
N ASN A 35 14.53 -6.61 -12.72
CA ASN A 35 15.40 -7.01 -11.63
C ASN A 35 14.59 -7.38 -10.38
N ALA A 36 13.57 -6.59 -10.02
CA ALA A 36 12.68 -6.91 -8.91
C ALA A 36 11.91 -8.21 -9.17
N GLU A 37 11.43 -8.43 -10.39
CA GLU A 37 10.80 -9.69 -10.79
C GLU A 37 11.77 -10.86 -10.62
N THR A 38 13.02 -10.71 -11.08
CA THR A 38 14.05 -11.75 -10.92
C THR A 38 14.30 -12.11 -9.45
N VAL A 39 14.34 -11.11 -8.56
CA VAL A 39 14.51 -11.33 -7.12
C VAL A 39 13.31 -12.07 -6.52
N LEU A 40 12.09 -11.74 -6.95
CA LEU A 40 10.86 -12.21 -6.30
C LEU A 40 10.25 -13.46 -6.93
N LYS A 41 10.65 -13.84 -8.16
CA LYS A 41 9.95 -14.83 -8.99
C LYS A 41 9.69 -16.15 -8.25
N ASP A 42 10.72 -16.74 -7.65
CA ASP A 42 10.58 -18.04 -6.99
C ASP A 42 9.67 -17.97 -5.77
N GLN A 43 9.79 -16.89 -4.98
CA GLN A 43 8.91 -16.65 -3.84
C GLN A 43 7.46 -16.46 -4.29
N VAL A 44 7.22 -15.64 -5.32
CA VAL A 44 5.88 -15.38 -5.86
C VAL A 44 5.23 -16.67 -6.34
N LEU A 45 5.96 -17.52 -7.07
CA LEU A 45 5.42 -18.80 -7.56
C LEU A 45 5.12 -19.76 -6.40
N LYS A 46 5.97 -19.81 -5.38
CA LYS A 46 5.72 -20.60 -4.16
C LYS A 46 4.47 -20.11 -3.41
N GLN A 47 4.34 -18.80 -3.21
CA GLN A 47 3.18 -18.20 -2.54
C GLN A 47 1.90 -18.38 -3.36
N ALA A 48 1.98 -18.29 -4.69
CA ALA A 48 0.84 -18.55 -5.57
C ALA A 48 0.40 -20.02 -5.52
N GLN A 49 1.34 -20.97 -5.41
CA GLN A 49 1.00 -22.38 -5.23
C GLN A 49 0.27 -22.62 -3.90
N TRP A 50 0.71 -21.98 -2.81
CA TRP A 50 -0.02 -21.98 -1.55
C TRP A 50 -1.42 -21.37 -1.71
N ALA A 51 -1.52 -20.23 -2.40
CA ALA A 51 -2.76 -19.49 -2.63
C ALA A 51 -3.79 -20.31 -3.43
N LEU A 52 -3.35 -21.08 -4.43
CA LEU A 52 -4.21 -21.99 -5.21
C LEU A 52 -4.82 -23.11 -4.36
N GLY A 53 -4.21 -23.47 -3.24
CA GLY A 53 -4.73 -24.45 -2.28
C GLY A 53 -5.72 -23.86 -1.27
N GLN A 54 -5.95 -22.54 -1.28
CA GLN A 54 -6.76 -21.86 -0.28
C GLN A 54 -8.25 -21.85 -0.65
N LYS A 55 -9.11 -22.05 0.35
CA LYS A 55 -10.56 -21.79 0.23
C LYS A 55 -10.90 -20.36 0.69
N PRO A 56 -11.99 -19.76 0.17
CA PRO A 56 -12.48 -18.49 0.68
C PRO A 56 -12.76 -18.52 2.18
N LEU A 57 -12.38 -17.44 2.85
CA LEU A 57 -12.66 -17.18 4.26
C LEU A 57 -12.92 -15.68 4.38
N THR A 58 -14.09 -15.28 4.88
CA THR A 58 -14.52 -13.87 4.95
C THR A 58 -14.94 -13.50 6.37
N VAL A 59 -15.41 -12.26 6.56
CA VAL A 59 -15.88 -11.76 7.86
C VAL A 59 -17.01 -12.59 8.46
N THR A 60 -17.76 -13.34 7.67
CA THR A 60 -18.89 -14.14 8.18
C THR A 60 -18.47 -15.47 8.80
N ALA A 61 -17.18 -15.83 8.72
CA ALA A 61 -16.64 -17.09 9.22
C ALA A 61 -16.32 -17.07 10.72
N ALA A 62 -16.28 -15.89 11.33
CA ALA A 62 -16.05 -15.71 12.77
C ALA A 62 -17.05 -14.71 13.34
N PHE A 63 -17.24 -14.76 14.66
CA PHE A 63 -18.10 -13.83 15.37
C PHE A 63 -17.53 -13.54 16.75
N SER A 64 -17.63 -12.28 17.17
CA SER A 64 -17.33 -11.87 18.54
C SER A 64 -18.61 -11.45 19.24
N ALA A 65 -18.89 -12.05 20.40
CA ALA A 65 -19.99 -11.62 21.28
C ALA A 65 -19.82 -10.18 21.80
N ARG A 66 -18.62 -9.58 21.63
CA ARG A 66 -18.34 -8.18 21.98
C ARG A 66 -18.63 -7.20 20.83
N SER A 67 -18.98 -7.70 19.65
CA SER A 67 -19.36 -6.88 18.50
C SER A 67 -20.78 -6.33 18.66
N ALA A 68 -20.96 -5.07 18.28
CA ALA A 68 -22.28 -4.46 18.11
C ALA A 68 -22.80 -4.57 16.66
N GLY A 69 -21.99 -5.12 15.74
CA GLY A 69 -22.32 -5.30 14.33
C GLY A 69 -22.98 -6.65 14.03
N GLY A 70 -23.55 -6.75 12.83
CA GLY A 70 -24.13 -7.98 12.31
C GLY A 70 -23.10 -8.92 11.65
N LYS A 71 -23.57 -10.07 11.16
CA LYS A 71 -22.76 -11.12 10.52
C LYS A 71 -21.83 -10.61 9.40
N HIS A 72 -22.28 -9.62 8.64
CA HIS A 72 -21.55 -9.08 7.48
C HIS A 72 -20.65 -7.88 7.82
N ASP A 73 -20.63 -7.45 9.09
CA ASP A 73 -19.86 -6.28 9.51
C ASP A 73 -18.46 -6.68 9.97
N PHE A 74 -17.46 -5.91 9.55
CA PHE A 74 -16.10 -6.07 10.06
C PHE A 74 -16.01 -5.58 11.51
N TYR A 75 -15.36 -6.37 12.36
CA TYR A 75 -15.18 -6.08 13.78
C TYR A 75 -13.73 -6.35 14.18
N SER A 76 -13.17 -5.44 14.96
CA SER A 76 -11.88 -5.59 15.61
C SER A 76 -11.85 -4.77 16.89
N GLU A 77 -10.86 -5.03 17.73
CA GLU A 77 -10.65 -4.29 18.98
C GLU A 77 -9.40 -3.42 18.89
N GLY A 78 -9.40 -2.30 19.64
CA GLY A 78 -8.25 -1.42 19.70
C GLY A 78 -7.04 -2.16 20.30
N ASP A 79 -5.96 -2.28 19.52
CA ASP A 79 -4.80 -3.13 19.85
C ASP A 79 -4.21 -2.84 21.22
N TYR A 80 -4.15 -1.56 21.61
CA TYR A 80 -3.44 -1.12 22.81
C TYR A 80 -4.37 -0.87 24.00
N TRP A 81 -5.57 -1.44 24.00
CA TRP A 81 -6.55 -1.25 25.07
C TRP A 81 -6.68 -2.50 25.93
N TRP A 82 -6.51 -2.32 27.23
CA TRP A 82 -6.38 -3.40 28.22
C TRP A 82 -7.42 -3.26 29.33
N PRO A 83 -7.83 -4.37 29.99
CA PRO A 83 -8.60 -4.30 31.22
C PRO A 83 -7.92 -3.41 32.26
N ASN A 84 -8.70 -2.57 32.93
CA ASN A 84 -8.20 -1.74 34.02
C ASN A 84 -8.11 -2.58 35.31
N PRO A 85 -6.91 -2.86 35.87
CA PRO A 85 -6.79 -3.66 37.09
C PRO A 85 -7.47 -3.01 38.30
N ALA A 86 -7.57 -1.67 38.33
CA ALA A 86 -8.22 -0.92 39.40
C ALA A 86 -9.75 -0.91 39.28
N ASN A 87 -10.30 -1.19 38.10
CA ASN A 87 -11.73 -1.35 37.87
C ASN A 87 -11.98 -2.38 36.76
N PRO A 88 -11.96 -3.69 37.07
CA PRO A 88 -12.06 -4.75 36.07
C PRO A 88 -13.36 -4.74 35.24
N SER A 89 -14.44 -4.17 35.80
CA SER A 89 -15.72 -3.96 35.12
C SER A 89 -15.78 -2.67 34.29
N GLY A 90 -14.83 -1.76 34.48
CA GLY A 90 -14.82 -0.44 33.86
C GLY A 90 -14.30 -0.42 32.41
N PRO A 91 -14.20 0.77 31.82
CA PRO A 91 -13.61 0.95 30.50
C PRO A 91 -12.17 0.46 30.45
N TYR A 92 -11.76 -0.05 29.29
CA TYR A 92 -10.36 -0.40 29.05
C TYR A 92 -9.47 0.85 29.09
N ILE A 93 -8.19 0.65 29.39
CA ILE A 93 -7.16 1.70 29.45
C ILE A 93 -6.09 1.48 28.39
N GLN A 94 -5.55 2.57 27.85
CA GLN A 94 -4.56 2.52 26.78
C GLN A 94 -3.15 2.21 27.31
N ARG A 95 -2.41 1.36 26.61
CA ARG A 95 -0.98 1.05 26.83
C ARG A 95 -0.24 1.06 25.49
N ASP A 96 0.27 2.23 25.10
CA ASP A 96 0.78 2.44 23.75
C ASP A 96 1.90 1.47 23.35
N GLY A 97 1.75 0.83 22.20
CA GLY A 97 2.71 -0.14 21.67
C GLY A 97 2.68 -1.52 22.34
N LEU A 98 1.77 -1.77 23.29
CA LEU A 98 1.58 -3.08 23.92
C LEU A 98 0.25 -3.68 23.47
N SER A 99 0.30 -4.64 22.54
CA SER A 99 -0.88 -5.28 21.96
C SER A 99 -1.52 -6.22 22.97
N ASN A 100 -2.83 -6.08 23.19
CA ASN A 100 -3.60 -6.99 24.02
C ASN A 100 -3.80 -8.34 23.29
N PRO A 101 -3.24 -9.45 23.80
CA PRO A 101 -3.38 -10.77 23.16
C PRO A 101 -4.81 -11.31 23.19
N ASP A 102 -5.69 -10.80 24.06
CA ASP A 102 -7.08 -11.24 24.19
C ASP A 102 -8.03 -10.57 23.19
N ASN A 103 -7.50 -9.69 22.34
CA ASN A 103 -8.28 -9.01 21.31
C ASN A 103 -8.79 -10.00 20.26
N PHE A 104 -10.05 -9.82 19.88
CA PHE A 104 -10.62 -10.48 18.73
C PHE A 104 -9.92 -10.00 17.45
N SER A 105 -9.23 -10.93 16.78
CA SER A 105 -8.39 -10.64 15.62
C SER A 105 -8.82 -11.36 14.33
N ASP A 106 -9.84 -12.23 14.39
CA ASP A 106 -10.18 -13.15 13.31
C ASP A 106 -10.53 -12.44 12.00
N HIS A 107 -11.33 -11.36 12.05
CA HIS A 107 -11.70 -10.64 10.82
C HIS A 107 -10.48 -9.97 10.17
N ARG A 108 -9.58 -9.42 10.99
CA ARG A 108 -8.32 -8.83 10.52
C ARG A 108 -7.41 -9.89 9.90
N LEU A 109 -7.27 -11.04 10.55
CA LEU A 109 -6.49 -12.17 10.03
C LEU A 109 -7.07 -12.70 8.72
N ALA A 110 -8.39 -12.81 8.61
CA ALA A 110 -9.07 -13.18 7.37
C ALA A 110 -8.78 -12.18 6.25
N MET A 111 -8.77 -10.88 6.56
CA MET A 111 -8.49 -9.82 5.57
C MET A 111 -7.02 -9.78 5.14
N ILE A 112 -6.07 -9.95 6.07
CA ILE A 112 -4.65 -10.10 5.77
C ILE A 112 -4.46 -11.27 4.81
N ARG A 113 -5.02 -12.44 5.17
CA ARG A 113 -4.97 -13.66 4.36
C ARG A 113 -5.56 -13.44 2.97
N PHE A 114 -6.71 -12.76 2.87
CA PHE A 114 -7.34 -12.43 1.60
C PHE A 114 -6.44 -11.56 0.71
N GLY A 115 -5.85 -10.49 1.28
CA GLY A 115 -4.89 -9.64 0.57
C GLY A 115 -3.66 -10.43 0.11
N THR A 116 -3.12 -11.33 0.94
CA THR A 116 -2.00 -12.22 0.56
C THR A 116 -2.39 -13.12 -0.61
N ILE A 117 -3.54 -13.79 -0.56
CA ILE A 117 -4.01 -14.68 -1.63
C ILE A 117 -4.13 -13.92 -2.95
N ILE A 118 -4.85 -12.80 -2.97
CA ILE A 118 -5.09 -12.04 -4.21
C ILE A 118 -3.78 -11.45 -4.74
N GLY A 119 -2.95 -10.88 -3.86
CA GLY A 119 -1.65 -10.33 -4.24
C GLY A 119 -0.71 -11.37 -4.86
N SER A 120 -0.62 -12.57 -4.27
CA SER A 120 0.22 -13.66 -4.79
C SER A 120 -0.29 -14.21 -6.12
N LEU A 121 -1.61 -14.42 -6.26
CA LEU A 121 -2.21 -14.90 -7.51
C LEU A 121 -2.04 -13.86 -8.64
N ALA A 122 -2.29 -12.59 -8.37
CA ALA A 122 -2.12 -11.52 -9.34
C ALA A 122 -0.64 -11.35 -9.75
N SER A 123 0.29 -11.50 -8.81
CA SER A 123 1.73 -11.47 -9.10
C SER A 123 2.15 -12.63 -10.01
N ALA A 124 1.69 -13.84 -9.71
CA ALA A 124 2.01 -15.00 -10.55
C ALA A 124 1.36 -14.91 -11.94
N TYR A 125 0.13 -14.39 -12.05
CA TYR A 125 -0.48 -14.09 -13.35
C TYR A 125 0.35 -13.07 -14.14
N LYS A 126 0.82 -12.00 -13.49
CA LYS A 126 1.66 -10.98 -14.15
C LYS A 126 2.95 -11.57 -14.73
N ILE A 127 3.59 -12.52 -14.02
CA ILE A 127 4.83 -13.17 -14.44
C ILE A 127 4.59 -14.22 -15.55
N THR A 128 3.50 -14.98 -15.47
CA THR A 128 3.33 -16.21 -16.26
C THR A 128 2.27 -16.11 -17.36
N GLY A 129 1.29 -15.21 -17.22
CA GLY A 129 0.09 -15.16 -18.06
C GLY A 129 -0.91 -16.30 -17.82
N ASP A 130 -0.67 -17.21 -16.86
CA ASP A 130 -1.53 -18.38 -16.65
C ASP A 130 -2.86 -18.00 -15.97
N GLU A 131 -3.95 -18.10 -16.71
CA GLU A 131 -5.30 -17.76 -16.27
C GLU A 131 -5.81 -18.57 -15.06
N LYS A 132 -5.16 -19.69 -14.69
CA LYS A 132 -5.57 -20.44 -13.47
C LYS A 132 -5.54 -19.56 -12.22
N TYR A 133 -4.59 -18.63 -12.17
CA TYR A 133 -4.47 -17.70 -11.05
C TYR A 133 -5.65 -16.72 -11.02
N ALA A 134 -6.05 -16.18 -12.18
CA ALA A 134 -7.21 -15.31 -12.31
C ALA A 134 -8.51 -16.03 -11.93
N ARG A 135 -8.73 -17.24 -12.46
CA ARG A 135 -9.91 -18.07 -12.15
C ARG A 135 -10.02 -18.34 -10.64
N HIS A 136 -8.91 -18.64 -9.98
CA HIS A 136 -8.92 -18.87 -8.53
C HIS A 136 -9.14 -17.58 -7.74
N ALA A 137 -8.53 -16.47 -8.15
CA ALA A 137 -8.74 -15.16 -7.51
C ALA A 137 -10.22 -14.74 -7.54
N VAL A 138 -10.93 -14.99 -8.64
CA VAL A 138 -12.37 -14.69 -8.77
C VAL A 138 -13.21 -15.39 -7.70
N VAL A 139 -12.85 -16.61 -7.28
CA VAL A 139 -13.58 -17.34 -6.23
C VAL A 139 -13.52 -16.58 -4.90
N HIS A 140 -12.34 -16.09 -4.52
CA HIS A 140 -12.17 -15.32 -3.28
C HIS A 140 -12.80 -13.92 -3.38
N LEU A 141 -12.67 -13.25 -4.52
CA LEU A 141 -13.27 -11.93 -4.77
C LEU A 141 -14.81 -11.99 -4.67
N LYS A 142 -15.44 -13.00 -5.30
CA LYS A 142 -16.90 -13.18 -5.22
C LYS A 142 -17.36 -13.42 -3.79
N ALA A 143 -16.69 -14.30 -3.05
CA ALA A 143 -17.04 -14.60 -1.67
C ALA A 143 -16.95 -13.35 -0.77
N TRP A 144 -15.90 -12.54 -0.92
CA TRP A 144 -15.70 -11.37 -0.06
C TRP A 144 -16.66 -10.21 -0.38
N PHE A 145 -16.99 -9.99 -1.65
CA PHE A 145 -17.69 -8.77 -2.07
C PHE A 145 -19.13 -8.98 -2.52
N LEU A 146 -19.47 -10.14 -3.09
CA LEU A 146 -20.70 -10.31 -3.87
C LEU A 146 -21.66 -11.34 -3.29
N ASP A 147 -21.13 -12.46 -2.83
CA ASP A 147 -21.94 -13.57 -2.32
C ASP A 147 -22.73 -13.14 -1.08
N THR A 148 -24.05 -13.24 -1.13
CA THR A 148 -24.94 -12.77 -0.07
C THR A 148 -24.74 -13.48 1.26
N ASP A 149 -24.20 -14.70 1.25
CA ASP A 149 -23.97 -15.48 2.47
C ASP A 149 -22.66 -15.12 3.17
N THR A 150 -21.69 -14.56 2.42
CA THR A 150 -20.31 -14.35 2.88
C THR A 150 -19.76 -12.95 2.72
N ARG A 151 -20.43 -12.05 1.99
CA ARG A 151 -19.89 -10.72 1.69
C ARG A 151 -19.64 -9.90 2.95
N MET A 152 -18.64 -9.02 2.91
CA MET A 152 -18.44 -7.97 3.89
C MET A 152 -19.26 -6.74 3.48
N ASN A 153 -19.89 -6.02 4.42
CA ASN A 153 -20.49 -4.72 4.15
C ASN A 153 -19.42 -3.66 3.85
N PRO A 154 -19.63 -2.70 2.93
CA PRO A 154 -18.64 -1.69 2.55
C PRO A 154 -18.51 -0.56 3.58
N ASN A 155 -18.26 -0.90 4.85
CA ASN A 155 -18.05 0.05 5.94
C ASN A 155 -17.26 -0.58 7.10
N LEU A 156 -16.67 0.27 7.94
CA LEU A 156 -15.97 -0.09 9.19
C LEU A 156 -16.62 0.57 10.42
N ASN A 157 -17.93 0.39 10.58
CA ASN A 157 -18.65 0.99 11.71
C ASN A 157 -18.19 0.43 13.07
N TYR A 158 -17.70 -0.82 13.11
CA TYR A 158 -17.35 -1.53 14.35
C TYR A 158 -15.87 -1.91 14.46
N ALA A 159 -15.01 -1.21 13.71
CA ALA A 159 -13.57 -1.44 13.74
C ALA A 159 -12.92 -0.75 14.95
N GLN A 160 -11.93 -1.43 15.54
CA GLN A 160 -11.20 -1.04 16.75
C GLN A 160 -12.09 -0.53 17.89
N ALA A 161 -13.14 -1.30 18.19
CA ALA A 161 -13.96 -1.10 19.37
C ALA A 161 -13.12 -1.11 20.66
N ILE A 162 -13.60 -0.41 21.67
CA ILE A 162 -12.97 -0.35 22.99
C ILE A 162 -14.05 -0.61 24.03
N LYS A 163 -13.89 -1.68 24.81
CA LYS A 163 -14.84 -2.06 25.85
C LYS A 163 -15.06 -0.89 26.82
N GLY A 164 -16.33 -0.54 27.01
CA GLY A 164 -16.77 0.56 27.89
C GLY A 164 -16.54 1.97 27.35
N VAL A 165 -16.10 2.13 26.10
CA VAL A 165 -15.82 3.45 25.50
C VAL A 165 -16.55 3.64 24.17
N THR A 166 -16.37 2.73 23.21
CA THR A 166 -16.98 2.84 21.87
C THR A 166 -17.13 1.49 21.19
N THR A 167 -18.14 1.36 20.34
CA THR A 167 -18.37 0.17 19.49
C THR A 167 -17.55 0.16 18.21
N GLY A 168 -16.93 1.30 17.85
CA GLY A 168 -16.03 1.46 16.71
C GLY A 168 -15.54 2.90 16.58
N ARG A 169 -14.50 3.14 15.77
CA ARG A 169 -13.89 4.48 15.64
C ARG A 169 -13.06 4.62 14.36
N GLY A 170 -12.81 5.87 13.95
CA GLY A 170 -12.06 6.20 12.72
C GLY A 170 -10.71 5.48 12.59
N VAL A 171 -9.92 5.43 13.66
CA VAL A 171 -8.61 4.74 13.67
C VAL A 171 -8.66 3.25 13.36
N GLY A 172 -9.84 2.63 13.35
CA GLY A 172 -10.04 1.28 12.85
C GLY A 172 -9.90 1.13 11.33
N ILE A 173 -9.97 2.21 10.56
CA ILE A 173 -9.82 2.18 9.08
C ILE A 173 -8.44 1.66 8.66
N ILE A 174 -7.42 1.81 9.51
CA ILE A 174 -6.10 1.22 9.27
C ILE A 174 -6.13 -0.32 9.14
N ASP A 175 -7.14 -1.00 9.70
CA ASP A 175 -7.26 -2.45 9.62
C ASP A 175 -7.51 -2.94 8.17
N THR A 176 -8.01 -2.06 7.28
CA THR A 176 -8.29 -2.42 5.88
C THR A 176 -7.23 -2.03 4.87
N VAL A 177 -6.04 -1.59 5.30
CA VAL A 177 -4.93 -1.31 4.37
C VAL A 177 -4.61 -2.52 3.47
N HIS A 178 -4.93 -3.74 3.91
CA HIS A 178 -4.75 -4.97 3.14
C HIS A 178 -5.71 -5.12 1.95
N LEU A 179 -6.85 -4.42 1.93
CA LEU A 179 -7.74 -4.39 0.76
C LEU A 179 -7.09 -3.68 -0.44
N MET A 180 -6.02 -2.92 -0.24
CA MET A 180 -5.28 -2.28 -1.33
C MET A 180 -4.67 -3.30 -2.31
N GLU A 181 -4.07 -4.37 -1.80
CA GLU A 181 -3.55 -5.44 -2.66
C GLU A 181 -4.67 -6.21 -3.35
N VAL A 182 -5.84 -6.28 -2.73
CA VAL A 182 -7.03 -6.89 -3.36
C VAL A 182 -7.48 -6.04 -4.55
N ALA A 183 -7.64 -4.73 -4.36
CA ALA A 183 -8.02 -3.80 -5.42
C ALA A 183 -6.97 -3.76 -6.55
N GLN A 184 -5.68 -3.66 -6.20
CA GLN A 184 -4.59 -3.67 -7.18
C GLN A 184 -4.46 -5.01 -7.90
N GLY A 185 -4.64 -6.13 -7.19
CA GLY A 185 -4.63 -7.46 -7.79
C GLY A 185 -5.79 -7.66 -8.77
N ALA A 186 -7.00 -7.24 -8.40
CA ALA A 186 -8.15 -7.25 -9.30
C ALA A 186 -7.89 -6.39 -10.56
N LEU A 187 -7.25 -5.21 -10.40
CA LEU A 187 -6.86 -4.36 -11.52
C LEU A 187 -5.89 -5.05 -12.48
N VAL A 188 -4.87 -5.76 -11.95
CA VAL A 188 -3.91 -6.54 -12.75
C VAL A 188 -4.62 -7.68 -13.50
N LEU A 189 -5.59 -8.31 -12.86
CA LEU A 189 -6.34 -9.45 -13.40
C LEU A 189 -7.50 -9.03 -14.33
N ARG A 190 -7.75 -7.72 -14.54
CA ARG A 190 -8.95 -7.19 -15.22
C ARG A 190 -9.31 -7.85 -16.55
N SER A 191 -8.33 -8.27 -17.34
CA SER A 191 -8.56 -8.88 -18.67
C SER A 191 -8.96 -10.33 -18.60
N ALA A 192 -8.70 -11.01 -17.47
CA ALA A 192 -8.98 -12.41 -17.21
C ALA A 192 -10.16 -12.62 -16.24
N ILE A 193 -10.80 -11.53 -15.80
CA ILE A 193 -12.01 -11.55 -14.96
C ILE A 193 -13.21 -11.19 -15.84
N ASP A 194 -14.33 -11.89 -15.64
CA ASP A 194 -15.60 -11.54 -16.26
C ASP A 194 -15.99 -10.08 -15.97
N LYS A 195 -16.42 -9.34 -17.00
CA LYS A 195 -16.68 -7.90 -16.88
C LYS A 195 -17.78 -7.58 -15.87
N THR A 196 -18.83 -8.39 -15.79
CA THR A 196 -19.93 -8.18 -14.84
C THR A 196 -19.45 -8.39 -13.40
N VAL A 197 -18.65 -9.43 -13.17
CA VAL A 197 -18.01 -9.67 -11.86
C VAL A 197 -17.07 -8.52 -11.49
N TYR A 198 -16.23 -8.08 -12.42
CA TYR A 198 -15.29 -6.98 -12.20
C TYR A 198 -16.02 -5.68 -11.83
N SER A 199 -17.05 -5.30 -12.58
CA SER A 199 -17.86 -4.11 -12.31
C SER A 199 -18.62 -4.20 -10.98
N ALA A 200 -19.12 -5.38 -10.59
CA ALA A 200 -19.76 -5.57 -9.30
C ALA A 200 -18.77 -5.37 -8.13
N ILE A 201 -17.51 -5.82 -8.27
CA ILE A 201 -16.47 -5.58 -7.27
C ILE A 201 -16.10 -4.07 -7.23
N GLN A 202 -15.98 -3.42 -8.38
CA GLN A 202 -15.77 -1.95 -8.43
C GLN A 202 -16.91 -1.20 -7.74
N HIS A 203 -18.16 -1.66 -7.87
CA HIS A 203 -19.30 -1.06 -7.19
C HIS A 203 -19.14 -1.10 -5.67
N TRP A 204 -18.77 -2.25 -5.10
CA TRP A 204 -18.49 -2.36 -3.66
C TRP A 204 -17.43 -1.37 -3.18
N PHE A 205 -16.32 -1.25 -3.92
CA PHE A 205 -15.27 -0.26 -3.58
C PHE A 205 -15.75 1.18 -3.74
N SER A 206 -16.66 1.45 -4.68
CA SER A 206 -17.25 2.78 -4.86
C SER A 206 -18.13 3.15 -3.67
N GLU A 207 -18.96 2.22 -3.18
CA GLU A 207 -19.72 2.38 -1.94
C GLU A 207 -18.79 2.59 -0.73
N TYR A 208 -17.70 1.84 -0.65
CA TYR A 208 -16.74 1.98 0.43
C TYR A 208 -16.02 3.33 0.41
N ILE A 209 -15.65 3.85 -0.77
CA ILE A 209 -15.09 5.21 -0.90
C ILE A 209 -16.08 6.26 -0.42
N VAL A 210 -17.37 6.13 -0.77
CA VAL A 210 -18.42 7.04 -0.28
C VAL A 210 -18.46 6.99 1.25
N TRP A 211 -18.49 5.81 1.86
CA TRP A 211 -18.44 5.69 3.32
C TRP A 211 -17.17 6.30 3.92
N LEU A 212 -15.98 6.04 3.36
CA LEU A 212 -14.71 6.59 3.82
C LEU A 212 -14.64 8.12 3.77
N THR A 213 -15.35 8.73 2.83
CA THR A 213 -15.29 10.18 2.57
C THR A 213 -16.43 10.97 3.21
N THR A 214 -17.50 10.31 3.66
CA THR A 214 -18.70 10.97 4.20
C THR A 214 -19.08 10.54 5.61
N SER A 215 -18.70 9.34 6.05
CA SER A 215 -19.04 8.86 7.39
C SER A 215 -18.24 9.57 8.47
N LYS A 216 -18.78 9.59 9.71
CA LYS A 216 -18.04 10.13 10.86
C LYS A 216 -16.68 9.44 11.04
N ASN A 217 -16.63 8.10 11.01
CA ASN A 217 -15.38 7.36 11.18
C ASN A 217 -14.38 7.68 10.06
N GLY A 218 -14.86 7.74 8.81
CA GLY A 218 -14.05 8.13 7.66
C GLY A 218 -13.44 9.53 7.79
N LEU A 219 -14.25 10.50 8.21
CA LEU A 219 -13.79 11.87 8.41
C LEU A 219 -12.85 12.01 9.61
N ASP A 220 -13.10 11.30 10.71
CA ASP A 220 -12.21 11.29 11.88
C ASP A 220 -10.81 10.79 11.49
N GLU A 221 -10.72 9.68 10.76
CA GLU A 221 -9.44 9.13 10.30
C GLU A 221 -8.74 10.04 9.30
N LYS A 222 -9.50 10.59 8.35
CA LYS A 222 -8.99 11.58 7.39
C LYS A 222 -8.30 12.74 8.10
N GLN A 223 -8.84 13.21 9.23
CA GLN A 223 -8.33 14.35 10.00
C GLN A 223 -7.28 14.01 11.06
N ALA A 224 -6.85 12.74 11.17
CA ALA A 224 -5.71 12.40 12.00
C ALA A 224 -4.44 13.18 11.57
N LYS A 225 -3.48 13.31 12.48
CA LYS A 225 -2.27 14.13 12.24
C LYS A 225 -1.03 13.30 11.89
N ASN A 226 -1.11 11.98 12.00
CA ASN A 226 0.00 11.04 11.89
C ASN A 226 -0.30 10.00 10.79
N ASN A 227 0.39 8.86 10.84
CA ASN A 227 0.24 7.73 9.92
C ASN A 227 -1.21 7.29 9.62
N HIS A 228 -2.17 7.53 10.51
CA HIS A 228 -3.59 7.24 10.25
C HIS A 228 -4.14 8.04 9.05
N ALA A 229 -3.86 9.34 8.96
CA ALA A 229 -4.31 10.15 7.82
C ALA A 229 -3.56 9.79 6.54
N THR A 230 -2.30 9.37 6.65
CA THR A 230 -1.52 8.81 5.53
C THR A 230 -2.19 7.53 5.02
N CYS A 231 -2.54 6.61 5.92
CA CYS A 231 -3.20 5.36 5.57
C CYS A 231 -4.58 5.57 4.97
N TRP A 232 -5.33 6.58 5.43
CA TRP A 232 -6.59 6.96 4.81
C TRP A 232 -6.39 7.39 3.36
N VAL A 233 -5.46 8.32 3.08
CA VAL A 233 -5.20 8.80 1.71
C VAL A 233 -4.69 7.66 0.83
N MET A 234 -3.77 6.84 1.34
CA MET A 234 -3.22 5.67 0.65
C MET A 234 -4.32 4.69 0.21
N GLN A 235 -5.24 4.34 1.12
CA GLN A 235 -6.36 3.45 0.83
C GLN A 235 -7.34 4.07 -0.18
N VAL A 236 -7.81 5.29 0.08
CA VAL A 236 -8.77 5.98 -0.78
C VAL A 236 -8.21 6.17 -2.20
N ALA A 237 -6.93 6.52 -2.32
CA ALA A 237 -6.25 6.61 -3.61
C ALA A 237 -6.19 5.27 -4.35
N SER A 238 -5.85 4.19 -3.65
CA SER A 238 -5.79 2.83 -4.22
C SER A 238 -7.17 2.39 -4.74
N PHE A 239 -8.21 2.62 -3.96
CA PHE A 239 -9.58 2.24 -4.33
C PHE A 239 -10.11 3.13 -5.45
N ALA A 240 -9.86 4.44 -5.41
CA ALA A 240 -10.25 5.38 -6.46
C ALA A 240 -9.58 5.03 -7.80
N LYS A 241 -8.31 4.61 -7.79
CA LYS A 241 -7.63 4.09 -8.98
C LYS A 241 -8.33 2.84 -9.53
N PHE A 242 -8.71 1.91 -8.66
CA PHE A 242 -9.43 0.70 -9.06
C PHE A 242 -10.81 1.00 -9.67
N THR A 243 -11.54 1.99 -9.12
CA THR A 243 -12.86 2.41 -9.61
C THR A 243 -12.80 3.48 -10.71
N ALA A 244 -11.60 3.84 -11.20
CA ALA A 244 -11.37 4.91 -12.16
C ALA A 244 -11.98 6.27 -11.77
N ASN A 245 -11.97 6.61 -10.47
CA ASN A 245 -12.50 7.87 -9.94
C ASN A 245 -11.40 8.94 -9.90
N GLU A 246 -11.23 9.66 -11.01
CA GLU A 246 -10.20 10.69 -11.17
C GLU A 246 -10.36 11.87 -10.19
N GLN A 247 -11.59 12.27 -9.87
CA GLN A 247 -11.83 13.36 -8.91
C GLN A 247 -11.29 13.01 -7.53
N VAL A 248 -11.58 11.80 -7.03
CA VAL A 248 -11.07 11.37 -5.72
C VAL A 248 -9.54 11.23 -5.73
N MET A 249 -8.94 10.80 -6.85
CA MET A 249 -7.49 10.80 -6.99
C MET A 249 -6.90 12.22 -6.99
N ALA A 250 -7.56 13.21 -7.62
CA ALA A 250 -7.25 14.65 -7.54
C ALA A 250 -7.23 15.15 -6.11
N ASP A 251 -8.28 14.89 -5.37
CA ASP A 251 -8.40 15.30 -3.97
C ASP A 251 -7.30 14.65 -3.09
N CYS A 252 -6.93 13.39 -3.37
CA CYS A 252 -5.87 12.71 -2.67
C CYS A 252 -4.48 13.30 -2.98
N ARG A 253 -4.18 13.63 -4.24
CA ARG A 253 -2.92 14.32 -4.62
C ARG A 253 -2.81 15.67 -3.92
N GLU A 254 -3.91 16.42 -3.91
CA GLU A 254 -3.94 17.72 -3.27
C GLU A 254 -3.72 17.59 -1.76
N ARG A 255 -4.43 16.67 -1.10
CA ARG A 255 -4.25 16.42 0.33
C ARG A 255 -2.84 15.96 0.68
N TYR A 256 -2.20 15.15 -0.17
CA TYR A 256 -0.79 14.79 0.03
C TYR A 256 0.12 16.02 0.04
N LYS A 257 -0.06 16.92 -0.94
CA LYS A 257 0.76 18.13 -1.13
C LYS A 257 0.53 19.20 -0.06
N THR A 258 -0.72 19.39 0.39
CA THR A 258 -1.08 20.51 1.28
C THR A 258 -1.33 20.13 2.73
N VAL A 259 -1.61 18.85 3.01
CA VAL A 259 -1.94 18.40 4.37
C VAL A 259 -0.93 17.38 4.88
N LEU A 260 -0.62 16.33 4.13
CA LEU A 260 0.22 15.25 4.66
C LEU A 260 1.69 15.65 4.72
N LEU A 261 2.35 15.79 3.57
CA LEU A 261 3.79 16.04 3.50
C LEU A 261 4.22 17.29 4.31
N PRO A 262 3.60 18.47 4.16
CA PRO A 262 4.04 19.68 4.88
C PRO A 262 3.70 19.70 6.37
N ASN A 263 2.78 18.86 6.88
CA ASN A 263 2.44 18.89 8.31
C ASN A 263 2.95 17.67 9.09
N GLN A 264 3.33 16.57 8.41
CA GLN A 264 3.85 15.37 9.07
C GLN A 264 5.37 15.24 9.02
N MET A 265 6.01 15.68 7.94
CA MET A 265 7.46 15.57 7.75
C MET A 265 8.16 16.80 8.34
N ALA A 266 9.24 16.62 9.10
CA ALA A 266 10.10 17.71 9.53
C ALA A 266 11.10 18.12 8.43
N ALA A 267 11.81 19.22 8.63
CA ALA A 267 12.76 19.75 7.65
C ALA A 267 13.91 18.78 7.31
N ASP A 268 14.26 17.86 8.21
CA ASP A 268 15.30 16.84 8.01
C ASP A 268 14.81 15.57 7.28
N GLY A 269 13.52 15.46 7.01
CA GLY A 269 12.89 14.28 6.40
C GLY A 269 12.28 13.30 7.40
N SER A 270 12.47 13.51 8.71
CA SER A 270 11.87 12.68 9.75
C SER A 270 10.35 12.88 9.86
N PHE A 271 9.65 11.94 10.50
CA PHE A 271 8.24 12.09 10.88
C PHE A 271 8.10 12.16 12.42
N PRO A 272 8.05 13.36 13.03
CA PRO A 272 8.18 13.53 14.48
C PRO A 272 7.11 12.81 15.32
N LEU A 273 5.86 12.74 14.83
CA LEU A 273 4.78 12.04 15.55
C LEU A 273 5.00 10.53 15.60
N GLU A 274 5.76 9.98 14.65
CA GLU A 274 6.10 8.56 14.60
C GLU A 274 7.32 8.27 15.48
N LEU A 275 8.31 9.16 15.48
CA LEU A 275 9.48 9.09 16.36
C LEU A 275 9.12 9.24 17.85
N ALA A 276 8.02 9.91 18.17
CA ALA A 276 7.56 10.10 19.54
C ALA A 276 6.88 8.85 20.15
N ARG A 277 6.68 7.78 19.38
CA ARG A 277 5.95 6.57 19.80
C ARG A 277 6.83 5.61 20.58
N THR A 278 6.20 4.62 21.22
CA THR A 278 6.91 3.53 21.92
C THR A 278 7.55 2.51 20.97
N LYS A 279 7.17 2.53 19.69
CA LYS A 279 7.80 1.76 18.60
C LYS A 279 8.31 2.68 17.48
N PRO A 280 9.25 3.61 17.77
CA PRO A 280 9.56 4.70 16.85
C PRO A 280 10.17 4.21 15.53
N TYR A 281 10.85 3.05 15.51
CA TYR A 281 11.41 2.49 14.28
C TYR A 281 10.32 1.90 13.40
N GLY A 282 9.48 0.99 13.93
CA GLY A 282 8.35 0.43 13.20
C GLY A 282 7.36 1.48 12.69
N TYR A 283 7.03 2.50 13.50
CA TYR A 283 6.13 3.58 13.06
C TYR A 283 6.74 4.46 11.95
N SER A 284 8.04 4.74 12.02
CA SER A 284 8.73 5.51 10.98
C SER A 284 8.78 4.76 9.65
N ILE A 285 9.05 3.45 9.69
CA ILE A 285 8.99 2.55 8.52
C ILE A 285 7.59 2.56 7.93
N PHE A 286 6.59 2.27 8.76
CA PHE A 286 5.21 2.12 8.32
C PHE A 286 4.67 3.39 7.64
N ASN A 287 4.90 4.57 8.24
CA ASN A 287 4.45 5.82 7.63
C ASN A 287 5.22 6.16 6.35
N LEU A 288 6.53 5.89 6.29
CA LEU A 288 7.32 6.12 5.08
C LEU A 288 6.83 5.25 3.92
N ASP A 289 6.59 3.96 4.16
CA ASP A 289 6.05 3.06 3.14
C ASP A 289 4.67 3.51 2.67
N ALA A 290 3.81 3.98 3.58
CA ALA A 290 2.51 4.51 3.22
C ALA A 290 2.60 5.80 2.37
N MET A 291 3.51 6.73 2.71
CA MET A 291 3.78 7.92 1.90
C MET A 291 4.32 7.56 0.50
N ALA A 292 5.27 6.62 0.43
CA ALA A 292 5.83 6.14 -0.83
C ALA A 292 4.78 5.43 -1.70
N ALA A 293 3.86 4.67 -1.08
CA ALA A 293 2.74 4.05 -1.77
C ALA A 293 1.79 5.10 -2.39
N ILE A 294 1.49 6.20 -1.68
CA ILE A 294 0.72 7.32 -2.24
C ILE A 294 1.40 7.86 -3.50
N CYS A 295 2.71 8.11 -3.46
CA CYS A 295 3.48 8.55 -4.63
C CYS A 295 3.42 7.53 -5.77
N GLN A 296 3.56 6.24 -5.48
CA GLN A 296 3.47 5.16 -6.48
C GLN A 296 2.09 5.06 -7.13
N ILE A 297 1.02 5.30 -6.38
CA ILE A 297 -0.37 5.19 -6.86
C ILE A 297 -0.75 6.41 -7.71
N LEU A 298 -0.44 7.61 -7.23
CA LEU A 298 -1.02 8.87 -7.73
C LEU A 298 -0.12 9.69 -8.64
N SER A 299 1.20 9.42 -8.67
CA SER A 299 2.12 10.16 -9.51
C SER A 299 1.83 9.90 -10.99
N VAL A 300 1.62 10.97 -11.75
CA VAL A 300 1.42 10.95 -13.20
C VAL A 300 2.34 11.98 -13.87
N ASP A 301 2.46 11.96 -15.20
CA ASP A 301 3.38 12.86 -15.90
C ASP A 301 3.06 14.35 -15.69
N SER A 302 1.77 14.68 -15.51
CA SER A 302 1.29 16.05 -15.25
C SER A 302 1.32 16.46 -13.77
N ASP A 303 1.44 15.52 -12.82
CA ASP A 303 1.49 15.78 -11.38
C ASP A 303 2.40 14.74 -10.69
N LYS A 304 3.70 15.05 -10.65
CA LYS A 304 4.77 14.12 -10.27
C LYS A 304 5.03 14.16 -8.77
N LEU A 305 4.32 13.36 -8.00
CA LEU A 305 4.48 13.31 -6.54
C LEU A 305 5.88 12.82 -6.08
N TRP A 306 6.55 11.97 -6.87
CA TRP A 306 7.91 11.52 -6.55
C TRP A 306 8.94 12.66 -6.53
N THR A 307 8.75 13.68 -7.36
CA THR A 307 9.64 14.85 -7.46
C THR A 307 8.99 16.11 -6.91
N TYR A 308 7.84 15.99 -6.24
CA TYR A 308 7.21 17.10 -5.55
C TYR A 308 8.03 17.46 -4.31
N GLU A 309 8.22 18.76 -4.12
CA GLU A 309 8.95 19.32 -3.00
C GLU A 309 8.20 20.56 -2.50
N THR A 310 8.08 20.69 -1.18
CA THR A 310 7.55 21.90 -0.54
C THR A 310 8.54 23.07 -0.68
N THR A 311 8.09 24.30 -0.45
CA THR A 311 8.96 25.48 -0.53
C THR A 311 10.14 25.46 0.45
N ASP A 312 10.03 24.69 1.55
CA ASP A 312 11.08 24.49 2.55
C ASP A 312 11.85 23.16 2.38
N GLY A 313 11.71 22.50 1.22
CA GLY A 313 12.57 21.38 0.84
C GLY A 313 12.18 20.02 1.42
N ARG A 314 10.91 19.80 1.76
CA ARG A 314 10.39 18.48 2.17
C ARG A 314 9.91 17.72 0.96
N SER A 315 10.33 16.47 0.83
CA SER A 315 9.98 15.60 -0.30
C SER A 315 10.01 14.14 0.14
N ILE A 316 9.31 13.26 -0.59
CA ILE A 316 9.38 11.83 -0.30
C ILE A 316 10.80 11.28 -0.43
N LYS A 317 11.61 11.84 -1.34
CA LYS A 317 13.03 11.52 -1.48
C LYS A 317 13.77 11.76 -0.15
N LYS A 318 13.54 12.91 0.49
CA LYS A 318 14.14 13.27 1.78
C LYS A 318 13.71 12.32 2.90
N GLY A 319 12.44 11.90 2.91
CA GLY A 319 11.96 10.89 3.86
C GLY A 319 12.68 9.54 3.71
N ILE A 320 12.90 9.10 2.47
CA ILE A 320 13.67 7.87 2.21
C ILE A 320 15.14 8.07 2.60
N GLU A 321 15.76 9.19 2.23
CA GLU A 321 17.15 9.51 2.59
C GLU A 321 17.35 9.57 4.11
N TYR A 322 16.38 10.09 4.85
CA TYR A 322 16.40 10.13 6.32
C TYR A 322 16.42 8.73 6.95
N LEU A 323 15.52 7.84 6.51
CA LEU A 323 15.37 6.52 7.14
C LEU A 323 16.36 5.48 6.61
N TYR A 324 16.85 5.65 5.38
CA TYR A 324 17.71 4.68 4.68
C TYR A 324 18.95 4.24 5.47
N PRO A 325 19.73 5.10 6.13
CA PRO A 325 20.88 4.69 6.94
C PRO A 325 20.53 3.64 8.00
N TYR A 326 19.33 3.74 8.59
CA TYR A 326 18.84 2.85 9.65
C TYR A 326 18.16 1.59 9.11
N LEU A 327 17.66 1.61 7.87
CA LEU A 327 17.22 0.41 7.16
C LEU A 327 18.41 -0.45 6.73
N LYS A 328 19.48 0.20 6.28
CA LYS A 328 20.74 -0.47 5.90
C LYS A 328 21.51 -0.98 7.11
N ASN A 329 21.59 -0.17 8.17
CA ASN A 329 22.27 -0.53 9.41
C ASN A 329 21.41 -0.15 10.62
N LYS A 330 20.60 -1.09 11.08
CA LYS A 330 19.71 -0.90 12.22
C LYS A 330 20.44 -0.53 13.52
N ALA A 331 21.69 -0.95 13.70
CA ALA A 331 22.48 -0.60 14.89
C ALA A 331 22.80 0.91 14.97
N ALA A 332 22.67 1.64 13.86
CA ALA A 332 22.85 3.09 13.82
C ALA A 332 21.60 3.88 14.26
N TRP A 333 20.48 3.21 14.60
CA TRP A 333 19.25 3.88 15.02
C TRP A 333 19.47 4.71 16.30
N PRO A 334 19.23 6.04 16.28
CA PRO A 334 19.63 6.92 17.37
C PRO A 334 18.55 7.05 18.46
N PHE A 335 17.37 6.46 18.27
CA PHE A 335 16.26 6.52 19.23
C PHE A 335 16.13 5.22 20.03
N LYS A 336 15.18 5.20 20.96
CA LYS A 336 14.85 4.00 21.73
C LYS A 336 14.45 2.86 20.80
N GLN A 337 14.80 1.65 21.21
CA GLN A 337 14.30 0.44 20.56
C GLN A 337 12.78 0.33 20.74
N ASP A 338 12.13 -0.30 19.77
CA ASP A 338 10.71 -0.59 19.84
C ASP A 338 10.40 -1.52 21.02
N VAL A 339 9.40 -1.16 21.83
CA VAL A 339 9.01 -1.94 23.03
C VAL A 339 8.53 -3.36 22.72
N MET A 340 8.11 -3.62 21.48
CA MET A 340 7.83 -4.96 20.97
C MET A 340 8.27 -5.06 19.50
N TYR A 341 8.61 -6.27 19.07
CA TYR A 341 8.94 -6.60 17.68
C TYR A 341 10.15 -5.86 17.09
N TRP A 342 11.00 -5.27 17.94
CA TRP A 342 12.24 -4.63 17.51
C TRP A 342 12.99 -5.52 16.54
N ASN A 343 13.29 -6.78 16.92
CA ASN A 343 14.09 -7.72 16.14
C ASN A 343 13.48 -8.15 14.79
N SER A 344 12.19 -7.90 14.58
CA SER A 344 11.47 -8.31 13.37
C SER A 344 11.56 -7.27 12.24
N TRP A 345 12.14 -6.09 12.52
CA TRP A 345 12.41 -5.04 11.53
C TRP A 345 13.92 -4.88 11.24
N PRO A 346 14.32 -4.33 10.09
CA PRO A 346 13.48 -4.04 8.92
C PRO A 346 13.27 -5.28 8.04
N VAL A 347 12.30 -5.20 7.15
CA VAL A 347 12.02 -6.17 6.08
C VAL A 347 12.15 -5.46 4.73
N ALA A 348 11.88 -6.14 3.61
CA ALA A 348 12.04 -5.59 2.26
C ALA A 348 11.04 -4.45 1.96
N GLN A 349 11.32 -3.25 2.49
CA GLN A 349 10.39 -2.12 2.50
C GLN A 349 10.06 -1.59 1.09
N PRO A 350 8.77 -1.46 0.74
CA PRO A 350 8.32 -0.91 -0.54
C PRO A 350 8.92 0.46 -0.89
N ALA A 351 9.14 1.34 0.09
CA ALA A 351 9.72 2.66 -0.14
C ALA A 351 11.11 2.59 -0.78
N LEU A 352 11.93 1.61 -0.41
CA LEU A 352 13.26 1.43 -1.00
C LEU A 352 13.17 0.99 -2.46
N LEU A 353 12.30 0.02 -2.78
CA LEU A 353 12.13 -0.47 -4.14
C LEU A 353 11.52 0.60 -5.06
N PHE A 354 10.42 1.23 -4.63
CA PHE A 354 9.76 2.27 -5.42
C PHE A 354 10.64 3.51 -5.56
N GLY A 355 11.32 3.92 -4.49
CA GLY A 355 12.31 5.00 -4.52
C GLY A 355 13.48 4.68 -5.45
N ALA A 356 14.04 3.46 -5.39
CA ALA A 356 15.13 3.05 -6.28
C ALA A 356 14.78 3.24 -7.76
N ARG A 357 13.57 2.84 -8.15
CA ARG A 357 13.06 3.06 -9.52
C ARG A 357 12.82 4.53 -9.82
N ALA A 358 12.22 5.28 -8.89
CA ALA A 358 11.86 6.68 -9.09
C ALA A 358 13.10 7.59 -9.26
N PHE A 359 14.18 7.30 -8.53
CA PHE A 359 15.39 8.12 -8.46
C PHE A 359 16.65 7.45 -9.04
N ALA A 360 16.51 6.30 -9.70
CA ALA A 360 17.63 5.49 -10.23
C ALA A 360 18.71 5.19 -9.16
N ASN A 361 18.29 4.82 -7.95
CA ASN A 361 19.18 4.60 -6.81
C ASN A 361 19.47 3.11 -6.59
N ALA A 362 20.66 2.66 -7.03
CA ALA A 362 21.09 1.27 -6.91
C ALA A 362 21.30 0.81 -5.46
N ASP A 363 21.71 1.70 -4.57
CA ASP A 363 21.97 1.39 -3.16
C ASP A 363 20.67 1.05 -2.42
N TRP A 364 19.59 1.77 -2.71
CA TRP A 364 18.25 1.47 -2.17
C TRP A 364 17.74 0.13 -2.68
N PHE A 365 17.91 -0.15 -3.98
CA PHE A 365 17.53 -1.45 -4.55
C PHE A 365 18.34 -2.60 -3.95
N ASN A 366 19.66 -2.46 -3.83
CA ASN A 366 20.54 -3.49 -3.27
C ASN A 366 20.22 -3.75 -1.81
N THR A 367 19.90 -2.71 -1.04
CA THR A 367 19.44 -2.87 0.35
C THR A 367 18.11 -3.61 0.40
N TRP A 368 17.10 -3.17 -0.36
CA TRP A 368 15.80 -3.85 -0.46
C TRP A 368 15.95 -5.33 -0.83
N LYS A 369 16.80 -5.63 -1.83
CA LYS A 369 17.08 -6.99 -2.31
C LYS A 369 17.59 -7.91 -1.19
N ASN A 370 18.39 -7.39 -0.27
CA ASN A 370 19.03 -8.18 0.79
C ASN A 370 18.23 -8.25 2.10
N LEU A 371 17.10 -7.55 2.20
CA LEU A 371 16.20 -7.61 3.35
C LEU A 371 15.22 -8.80 3.23
N ASP A 372 14.55 -9.13 4.33
CA ASP A 372 13.58 -10.23 4.37
C ASP A 372 12.34 -9.92 3.52
N HIS A 373 12.07 -10.76 2.51
CA HIS A 373 10.92 -10.65 1.60
C HIS A 373 9.71 -11.47 2.05
N ASN A 374 9.84 -12.30 3.08
CA ASN A 374 8.77 -13.17 3.57
C ASN A 374 8.71 -13.20 5.11
N PRO A 375 8.47 -12.05 5.76
CA PRO A 375 8.38 -11.99 7.20
C PRO A 375 7.18 -12.79 7.73
N THR A 376 7.39 -13.48 8.85
CA THR A 376 6.36 -14.30 9.50
C THR A 376 5.82 -13.69 10.79
N GLU A 377 6.45 -12.63 11.32
CA GLU A 377 5.97 -11.93 12.50
C GLU A 377 4.64 -11.22 12.20
N ALA A 378 3.60 -11.54 12.96
CA ALA A 378 2.23 -11.09 12.68
C ALA A 378 2.10 -9.56 12.71
N GLU A 379 2.81 -8.90 13.64
CA GLU A 379 2.84 -7.43 13.69
C GLU A 379 3.48 -6.82 12.45
N VAL A 380 4.58 -7.41 11.95
CA VAL A 380 5.25 -6.92 10.75
C VAL A 380 4.37 -7.12 9.52
N VAL A 381 3.75 -8.30 9.39
CA VAL A 381 2.81 -8.61 8.30
C VAL A 381 1.61 -7.65 8.30
N ARG A 382 1.07 -7.31 9.48
CA ARG A 382 -0.03 -6.33 9.62
C ARG A 382 0.39 -4.93 9.18
N ASN A 383 1.62 -4.52 9.51
CA ASN A 383 2.15 -3.20 9.15
C ASN A 383 2.84 -3.20 7.76
N MET A 384 2.64 -4.22 6.93
CA MET A 384 3.11 -4.26 5.55
C MET A 384 1.91 -4.36 4.60
N PRO A 385 1.32 -3.22 4.19
CA PRO A 385 0.17 -3.23 3.29
C PRO A 385 0.54 -3.63 1.87
N ILE A 386 1.78 -3.36 1.43
CA ILE A 386 2.31 -3.80 0.12
C ILE A 386 3.31 -4.92 0.36
N ARG A 387 2.89 -6.17 0.12
CA ARG A 387 3.72 -7.38 0.24
C ARG A 387 4.14 -7.94 -1.12
N ASN A 388 3.37 -7.62 -2.16
CA ASN A 388 3.55 -8.06 -3.52
C ASN A 388 3.86 -6.85 -4.40
N PRO A 389 5.08 -6.28 -4.37
CA PRO A 389 5.37 -5.03 -5.06
C PRO A 389 5.25 -5.12 -6.59
N LEU A 390 5.35 -6.31 -7.20
CA LEU A 390 5.28 -6.49 -8.65
C LEU A 390 3.94 -6.07 -9.27
N ILE A 391 2.83 -6.22 -8.54
CA ILE A 391 1.51 -5.80 -9.05
C ILE A 391 1.34 -4.27 -9.07
N TRP A 392 2.28 -3.52 -8.50
CA TRP A 392 2.26 -2.05 -8.45
C TRP A 392 3.08 -1.37 -9.55
N PHE A 393 3.80 -2.16 -10.35
CA PHE A 393 4.43 -1.75 -11.61
C PHE A 393 3.54 -2.09 -12.79
#